data_AF-A0A1F5F676-F1
#
_entry.id   AF-A0A1F5F676-F1
#
_cell.length_a   1.000
_cell.length_b   1.000
_cell.length_c   1.000
_cell.angle_alpha   90.00
_cell.angle_beta   90.00
_cell.angle_gamma   90.00
#
_symmetry.space_group_name_H-M   'P 1'
#
loop_
_entity.id
_entity.type
_entity.pdbx_description
1 polymer ?
#
loop_
_entity_poly.entity_id
_entity_poly.type
_entity_poly.pdbx_seq_one_letter_code
_entity_poly.pdbx_strand_id
1 'polypeptide(L)'
;MDDRLDEICQGQSSLCSVRAQLRERGYLHNPVARFVAGGGTRPGPAQLWTAAWRAWLVMGGLWSAWLSVALVEANSAYLGHIGEGLLLALYVFFPALISSAALMALVGLVIQLAGRRPLPEDAAARFRMVLATVGGLAVGGFLAAVWLLGRVFTPSPAADWLSVLFLAAGAAIGFLAYRLVALVAGLYLGGSWKARRRLRSLLLLGGSIAALALVAILVNLGAGGTAPELKLAETPPVVAVAVDCLDPAALDPSQVPHLFEQRGRSKVCTLNFPTASSPAEVWATLATGQPPDRHGVRELASLRLAGIRSPLQLRGGGLGVAGCLEAVWTVLGLAERVPVTSRDWREPPVWDLISRSAGPDNRVAVFNWWATYPAVGREGLFIFTDVAQQATARGETPPPDSIYASDSGSDSPIGAPRLTLQLFNGRERARRLGAQEPPLEAVDRAFAGLLENWVNLASTPDAPVEPTVFVVLRPESGARGEVWVSSPDPSLESGFGSDSLTLYEAAALLFHLCGLPLAQDLPGADTSPADWPRVATYGDYSLEAVTLEELDPALENLRSLGYLQ
;
A
#
# COMPACT_ATOMS: atom_id res chain seq x y z
N MET A 1 13.58 -69.89 43.28
CA MET A 1 13.08 -68.49 43.30
C MET A 1 14.16 -67.55 42.77
N ASP A 2 15.44 -67.85 43.02
CA ASP A 2 16.59 -67.10 42.49
C ASP A 2 16.72 -67.13 40.96
N ASP A 3 16.42 -68.26 40.28
CA ASP A 3 16.44 -68.31 38.80
C ASP A 3 15.49 -67.32 38.12
N ARG A 4 14.37 -66.96 38.77
CA ARG A 4 13.44 -65.95 38.23
C ARG A 4 13.94 -64.52 38.42
N LEU A 5 14.79 -64.27 39.42
CA LEU A 5 15.38 -62.94 39.65
C LEU A 5 16.51 -62.68 38.66
N ASP A 6 17.32 -63.70 38.34
CA ASP A 6 18.36 -63.59 37.31
C ASP A 6 17.80 -63.38 35.90
N GLU A 7 16.66 -64.01 35.58
CA GLU A 7 15.98 -63.81 34.29
C GLU A 7 15.39 -62.38 34.15
N ILE A 8 14.91 -61.81 35.26
CA ILE A 8 14.44 -60.41 35.31
C ILE A 8 15.63 -59.43 35.20
N CYS A 9 16.75 -59.72 35.86
CA CYS A 9 17.97 -58.91 35.79
C CYS A 9 18.63 -58.95 34.40
N GLN A 10 18.65 -60.10 33.73
CA GLN A 10 19.11 -60.22 32.33
C GLN A 10 18.15 -59.53 31.34
N GLY A 11 16.84 -59.61 31.58
CA GLY A 11 15.86 -58.84 30.82
C GLY A 11 16.07 -57.32 30.95
N GLN A 12 16.37 -56.82 32.15
CA GLN A 12 16.61 -55.39 32.37
C GLN A 12 17.96 -54.90 31.81
N SER A 13 19.01 -55.71 31.85
CA SER A 13 20.32 -55.34 31.27
C SER A 13 20.26 -55.24 29.74
N SER A 14 19.51 -56.15 29.09
CA SER A 14 19.26 -56.08 27.64
C SER A 14 18.40 -54.86 27.26
N LEU A 15 17.38 -54.53 28.05
CA LEU A 15 16.56 -53.33 27.81
C LEU A 15 17.35 -52.02 28.04
N CYS A 16 18.26 -51.98 29.01
CA CYS A 16 19.14 -50.85 29.24
C CYS A 16 20.17 -50.69 28.11
N SER A 17 20.73 -51.78 27.59
CA SER A 17 21.67 -51.72 26.46
C SER A 17 20.96 -51.29 25.17
N VAL A 18 19.74 -51.77 24.93
CA VAL A 18 18.90 -51.34 23.80
C VAL A 18 18.50 -49.87 23.96
N ARG A 19 18.11 -49.41 25.15
CA ARG A 19 17.85 -47.97 25.40
C ARG A 19 19.10 -47.11 25.23
N ALA A 20 20.27 -47.59 25.65
CA ALA A 20 21.54 -46.91 25.48
C ALA A 20 21.91 -46.80 24.00
N GLN A 21 21.81 -47.90 23.24
CA GLN A 21 22.01 -47.90 21.78
C GLN A 21 20.98 -47.02 21.06
N LEU A 22 19.72 -47.02 21.50
CA LEU A 22 18.68 -46.14 20.97
C LEU A 22 18.86 -44.66 21.39
N ARG A 23 19.53 -44.36 22.52
CA ARG A 23 19.95 -43.00 22.94
C ARG A 23 21.18 -42.52 22.19
N GLU A 24 22.13 -43.42 21.93
CA GLU A 24 23.38 -43.16 21.22
C GLU A 24 23.12 -42.91 19.73
N ARG A 25 22.31 -43.77 19.09
CA ARG A 25 21.66 -43.49 17.79
C ARG A 25 20.60 -42.39 17.90
N GLY A 26 20.19 -42.10 19.14
CA GLY A 26 19.24 -41.13 19.71
C GLY A 26 17.92 -40.92 19.00
N TYR A 27 17.31 -42.04 18.68
CA TYR A 27 15.86 -42.14 18.60
C TYR A 27 15.15 -41.49 19.80
N LEU A 28 15.83 -41.29 20.95
CA LEU A 28 15.26 -40.80 22.21
C LEU A 28 15.49 -39.32 22.58
N HIS A 29 16.14 -38.47 21.77
CA HIS A 29 16.51 -37.11 22.24
C HIS A 29 15.84 -35.92 21.54
N ASN A 30 15.30 -36.09 20.33
CA ASN A 30 14.66 -34.99 19.62
C ASN A 30 13.13 -35.15 19.60
N PRO A 31 12.37 -34.31 20.33
CA PRO A 31 10.90 -34.41 20.37
C PRO A 31 10.27 -34.14 19.00
N VAL A 32 10.85 -33.23 18.19
CA VAL A 32 10.35 -32.93 16.84
C VAL A 32 10.57 -34.11 15.90
N ALA A 33 11.74 -34.74 15.93
CA ALA A 33 12.01 -35.91 15.10
C ALA A 33 11.12 -37.10 15.50
N ARG A 34 10.84 -37.28 16.81
CA ARG A 34 9.88 -38.30 17.27
C ARG A 34 8.45 -37.99 16.86
N PHE A 35 8.06 -36.72 16.93
CA PHE A 35 6.77 -36.26 16.45
C PHE A 35 6.62 -36.54 14.96
N VAL A 36 7.59 -36.14 14.12
CA VAL A 36 7.50 -36.34 12.66
C VAL A 36 7.62 -37.82 12.28
N ALA A 37 8.54 -38.59 12.87
CA ALA A 37 8.85 -39.96 12.45
C ALA A 37 7.85 -41.03 12.90
N GLY A 38 7.06 -40.80 13.95
CA GLY A 38 6.01 -41.73 14.38
C GLY A 38 6.48 -43.17 14.62
N GLY A 39 7.26 -43.41 15.69
CA GLY A 39 7.43 -44.74 16.29
C GLY A 39 7.92 -45.89 15.38
N GLY A 40 9.22 -45.95 15.09
CA GLY A 40 10.07 -47.16 14.98
C GLY A 40 9.78 -48.27 13.94
N THR A 41 8.64 -48.28 13.27
CA THR A 41 8.29 -49.31 12.27
C THR A 41 8.83 -48.93 10.90
N ARG A 42 9.00 -49.92 9.99
CA ARG A 42 9.50 -49.65 8.63
C ARG A 42 8.56 -48.66 7.92
N PRO A 43 9.08 -47.62 7.26
CA PRO A 43 8.29 -46.57 6.65
C PRO A 43 7.46 -47.12 5.48
N GLY A 44 6.18 -47.36 5.73
CA GLY A 44 5.18 -47.56 4.68
C GLY A 44 4.68 -46.21 4.12
N PRO A 45 3.95 -46.20 2.99
CA PRO A 45 3.37 -44.98 2.40
C PRO A 45 2.54 -44.17 3.39
N ALA A 46 1.77 -44.84 4.27
CA ALA A 46 0.98 -44.18 5.30
C ALA A 46 1.84 -43.37 6.30
N GLN A 47 3.04 -43.86 6.62
CA GLN A 47 3.96 -43.15 7.52
C GLN A 47 4.60 -41.94 6.85
N LEU A 48 4.91 -42.03 5.55
CA LEU A 48 5.37 -40.87 4.77
C LEU A 48 4.32 -39.75 4.78
N TRP A 49 3.06 -40.08 4.51
CA TRP A 49 1.97 -39.11 4.52
C TRP A 49 1.70 -38.54 5.91
N THR A 50 1.81 -39.35 6.97
CA THR A 50 1.71 -38.87 8.36
C THR A 50 2.86 -37.92 8.71
N ALA A 51 4.09 -38.25 8.31
CA ALA A 51 5.26 -37.41 8.52
C ALA A 51 5.15 -36.10 7.72
N ALA A 52 4.69 -36.17 6.46
CA ALA A 52 4.44 -35.01 5.60
C ALA A 52 3.35 -34.10 6.17
N TRP A 53 2.26 -34.66 6.70
CA TRP A 53 1.19 -33.91 7.37
C TRP A 53 1.68 -33.19 8.64
N ARG A 54 2.44 -33.90 9.51
CA ARG A 54 3.01 -33.29 10.72
C ARG A 54 4.04 -32.21 10.38
N ALA A 55 4.83 -32.46 9.34
CA ALA A 55 5.77 -31.50 8.79
C ALA A 55 5.06 -30.24 8.27
N TRP A 56 3.98 -30.45 7.51
CA TRP A 56 3.12 -29.38 7.01
C TRP A 56 2.52 -28.55 8.15
N LEU A 57 1.96 -29.16 9.20
CA LEU A 57 1.36 -28.40 10.32
C LEU A 57 2.34 -27.40 10.94
N VAL A 58 3.60 -27.82 11.13
CA VAL A 58 4.65 -26.96 11.70
C VAL A 58 5.08 -25.89 10.71
N MET A 59 5.40 -26.27 9.47
CA MET A 59 5.95 -25.34 8.48
C MET A 59 4.90 -24.41 7.89
N GLY A 60 3.75 -24.96 7.54
CA GLY A 60 2.58 -24.22 7.09
C GLY A 60 2.11 -23.24 8.15
N GLY A 61 2.04 -23.65 9.42
CA GLY A 61 1.70 -22.73 10.51
C GLY A 61 2.69 -21.57 10.66
N LEU A 62 4.00 -21.85 10.66
CA LEU A 62 5.03 -20.81 10.73
C LEU A 62 5.04 -19.89 9.51
N TRP A 63 4.88 -20.47 8.32
CA TRP A 63 4.81 -19.74 7.06
C TRP A 63 3.60 -18.81 7.02
N SER A 64 2.42 -19.34 7.33
CA SER A 64 1.19 -18.59 7.41
C SER A 64 1.29 -17.46 8.42
N ALA A 65 1.78 -17.73 9.64
CA ALA A 65 1.97 -16.70 10.66
C ALA A 65 2.93 -15.60 10.19
N TRP A 66 4.04 -15.96 9.54
CA TRP A 66 5.00 -15.00 9.00
C TRP A 66 4.38 -14.13 7.91
N LEU A 67 3.64 -14.73 6.96
CA LEU A 67 2.98 -14.00 5.89
C LEU A 67 1.87 -13.08 6.42
N SER A 68 1.14 -13.52 7.44
CA SER A 68 0.14 -12.72 8.14
C SER A 68 0.79 -11.50 8.80
N VAL A 69 1.90 -11.66 9.52
CA VAL A 69 2.62 -10.53 10.12
C VAL A 69 3.12 -9.57 9.04
N ALA A 70 3.68 -10.10 7.95
CA ALA A 70 4.15 -9.29 6.82
C ALA A 70 3.05 -8.39 6.25
N LEU A 71 1.86 -8.98 6.01
CA LEU A 71 0.76 -8.25 5.41
C LEU A 71 0.14 -7.25 6.40
N VAL A 72 0.05 -7.62 7.68
CA VAL A 72 -0.39 -6.71 8.74
C VAL A 72 0.57 -5.54 8.89
N GLU A 73 1.88 -5.76 8.86
CA GLU A 73 2.89 -4.70 8.91
C GLU A 73 2.77 -3.78 7.70
N ALA A 74 2.70 -4.35 6.49
CA ALA A 74 2.53 -3.61 5.24
C ALA A 74 1.25 -2.77 5.19
N ASN A 75 0.22 -3.16 5.95
CA ASN A 75 -1.05 -2.46 6.04
C ASN A 75 -1.29 -1.83 7.41
N SER A 76 -0.28 -1.79 8.29
CA SER A 76 -0.47 -1.40 9.69
C SER A 76 -0.98 0.03 9.82
N ALA A 77 -0.48 0.93 8.97
CA ALA A 77 -0.94 2.30 8.89
C ALA A 77 -2.32 2.47 8.19
N TYR A 78 -2.93 1.39 7.67
CA TYR A 78 -4.33 1.41 7.24
C TYR A 78 -5.27 0.82 8.31
N LEU A 79 -4.79 -0.11 9.14
CA LEU A 79 -5.62 -0.81 10.11
C LEU A 79 -5.96 0.12 11.28
N GLY A 80 -7.23 0.49 11.41
CA GLY A 80 -7.68 1.40 12.46
C GLY A 80 -7.61 0.77 13.84
N HIS A 81 -7.72 -0.57 13.93
CA HIS A 81 -7.75 -1.30 15.20
C HIS A 81 -6.96 -2.62 15.15
N ILE A 82 -6.45 -3.05 16.32
CA ILE A 82 -5.74 -4.35 16.47
C ILE A 82 -6.60 -5.53 15.98
N GLY A 83 -7.92 -5.46 16.19
CA GLY A 83 -8.85 -6.51 15.75
C GLY A 83 -8.86 -6.70 14.22
N GLU A 84 -8.69 -5.63 13.45
CA GLU A 84 -8.60 -5.69 11.99
C GLU A 84 -7.29 -6.35 11.55
N GLY A 85 -6.19 -6.05 12.24
CA GLY A 85 -4.92 -6.72 12.01
C GLY A 85 -4.99 -8.22 12.30
N LEU A 86 -5.67 -8.63 13.37
CA LEU A 86 -5.89 -10.04 13.67
C LEU A 86 -6.75 -10.72 12.58
N LEU A 87 -7.80 -10.05 12.11
CA LEU A 87 -8.68 -10.58 11.08
C LEU A 87 -7.95 -10.71 9.74
N LEU A 88 -7.17 -9.69 9.35
CA LEU A 88 -6.30 -9.75 8.17
C LEU A 88 -5.31 -10.91 8.28
N ALA A 89 -4.71 -11.07 9.46
CA ALA A 89 -3.81 -12.18 9.73
C ALA A 89 -4.51 -13.52 9.49
N LEU A 90 -5.76 -13.70 9.94
CA LEU A 90 -6.54 -14.92 9.68
C LEU A 90 -6.85 -15.13 8.19
N TYR A 91 -7.24 -14.07 7.48
CA TYR A 91 -7.51 -14.11 6.03
C TYR A 91 -6.32 -14.56 5.20
N VAL A 92 -5.10 -14.25 5.65
CA VAL A 92 -3.86 -14.70 5.01
C VAL A 92 -3.43 -16.07 5.51
N PHE A 93 -3.64 -16.33 6.81
CA PHE A 93 -3.13 -17.51 7.48
C PHE A 93 -3.68 -18.79 6.88
N PHE A 94 -5.00 -18.88 6.70
CA PHE A 94 -5.64 -20.11 6.20
C PHE A 94 -5.32 -20.41 4.73
N PRO A 95 -5.41 -19.46 3.78
CA PRO A 95 -4.98 -19.71 2.40
C PRO A 95 -3.51 -20.10 2.30
N ALA A 96 -2.63 -19.45 3.07
CA ALA A 96 -1.21 -19.81 3.14
C ALA A 96 -0.99 -21.21 3.74
N LEU A 97 -1.84 -21.62 4.68
CA LEU A 97 -1.77 -22.93 5.31
C LEU A 97 -2.25 -24.01 4.32
N ILE A 98 -3.30 -23.74 3.56
CA ILE A 98 -3.81 -24.64 2.52
C ILE A 98 -2.80 -24.77 1.36
N SER A 99 -2.22 -23.67 0.90
CA SER A 99 -1.23 -23.69 -0.20
C SER A 99 0.04 -24.45 0.19
N SER A 100 0.52 -24.27 1.43
CA SER A 100 1.62 -25.08 1.96
C SER A 100 1.26 -26.56 2.09
N ALA A 101 -0.02 -26.91 2.30
CA ALA A 101 -0.49 -28.30 2.34
C ALA A 101 -0.36 -28.95 0.97
N ALA A 102 -0.83 -28.25 -0.07
CA ALA A 102 -0.73 -28.69 -1.45
C ALA A 102 0.73 -28.88 -1.87
N LEU A 103 1.61 -27.95 -1.50
CA LEU A 103 3.05 -28.06 -1.75
C LEU A 103 3.65 -29.29 -1.06
N MET A 104 3.34 -29.51 0.22
CA MET A 104 3.84 -30.67 0.96
C MET A 104 3.29 -31.99 0.43
N ALA A 105 2.05 -32.01 -0.05
CA ALA A 105 1.48 -33.18 -0.71
C ALA A 105 2.20 -33.49 -2.03
N LEU A 106 2.53 -32.47 -2.82
CA LEU A 106 3.32 -32.61 -4.04
C LEU A 106 4.73 -33.14 -3.74
N VAL A 107 5.40 -32.60 -2.72
CA VAL A 107 6.72 -33.08 -2.27
C VAL A 107 6.63 -34.54 -1.80
N GLY A 108 5.60 -34.88 -1.01
CA GLY A 108 5.33 -36.24 -0.57
C GLY A 108 5.13 -37.20 -1.74
N LEU A 109 4.35 -36.79 -2.75
CA LEU A 109 4.13 -37.56 -3.97
C LEU A 109 5.42 -37.80 -4.76
N VAL A 110 6.25 -36.76 -4.92
CA VAL A 110 7.56 -36.87 -5.59
C VAL A 110 8.47 -37.84 -4.84
N ILE A 111 8.54 -37.76 -3.51
CA ILE A 111 9.33 -38.68 -2.67
C ILE A 111 8.79 -40.12 -2.80
N GLN A 112 7.47 -40.29 -2.78
CA GLN A 112 6.83 -41.60 -2.92
C GLN A 112 7.12 -42.23 -4.28
N LEU A 113 7.03 -41.46 -5.36
CA LEU A 113 7.34 -41.91 -6.72
C LEU A 113 8.83 -42.26 -6.88
N ALA A 114 9.72 -41.44 -6.31
CA ALA A 114 11.16 -41.70 -6.31
C ALA A 114 11.49 -42.99 -5.53
N GLY A 115 10.84 -43.22 -4.39
CA GLY A 115 11.06 -44.41 -3.56
C GLY A 115 10.49 -45.71 -4.14
N ARG A 116 9.70 -45.67 -5.21
CA ARG A 116 9.29 -46.88 -5.95
C ARG A 116 10.44 -47.51 -6.73
N ARG A 117 11.52 -46.76 -6.98
CA ARG A 117 12.72 -47.26 -7.66
C ARG A 117 13.83 -47.45 -6.61
N PRO A 118 14.41 -48.65 -6.47
CA PRO A 118 15.55 -48.85 -5.58
C PRO A 118 16.74 -48.03 -6.12
N LEU A 119 17.02 -46.91 -5.47
CA LEU A 119 18.18 -46.08 -5.77
C LEU A 119 19.39 -46.62 -4.99
N PRO A 120 20.59 -46.68 -5.60
CA PRO A 120 21.84 -46.87 -4.86
C PRO A 120 21.96 -45.85 -3.73
N GLU A 121 22.57 -46.21 -2.59
CA GLU A 121 22.65 -45.34 -1.40
C GLU A 121 23.24 -43.95 -1.72
N ASP A 122 24.25 -43.90 -2.58
CA ASP A 122 24.88 -42.65 -3.03
C ASP A 122 23.91 -41.78 -3.85
N ALA A 123 23.11 -42.40 -4.72
CA ALA A 123 22.10 -41.70 -5.52
C ALA A 123 20.96 -41.19 -4.63
N ALA A 124 20.54 -41.96 -3.62
CA ALA A 124 19.56 -41.52 -2.64
C ALA A 124 20.08 -40.36 -1.76
N ALA A 125 21.36 -40.38 -1.37
CA ALA A 125 21.98 -39.28 -0.65
C ALA A 125 22.05 -38.00 -1.49
N ARG A 126 22.46 -38.10 -2.76
CA ARG A 126 22.47 -36.96 -3.70
C ARG A 126 21.07 -36.44 -3.97
N PHE A 127 20.10 -37.32 -4.21
CA PHE A 127 18.71 -36.94 -4.46
C PHE A 127 18.11 -36.18 -3.27
N ARG A 128 18.38 -36.63 -2.03
CA ARG A 128 17.97 -35.91 -0.82
C ARG A 128 18.59 -34.52 -0.71
N MET A 129 19.89 -34.40 -0.97
CA MET A 129 20.55 -33.10 -0.94
C MET A 129 20.01 -32.17 -2.02
N VAL A 130 19.81 -32.66 -3.25
CA VAL A 130 19.23 -31.87 -4.34
C VAL A 130 17.82 -31.42 -3.98
N LEU A 131 16.95 -32.33 -3.55
CA LEU A 131 15.57 -31.99 -3.21
C LEU A 131 15.50 -31.00 -2.03
N ALA A 132 16.31 -31.21 -1.00
CA ALA A 132 16.37 -30.30 0.14
C ALA A 132 16.91 -28.93 -0.29
N THR A 133 18.01 -28.88 -1.05
CA THR A 133 18.62 -27.61 -1.51
C THR A 133 17.69 -26.86 -2.45
N VAL A 134 17.06 -27.54 -3.41
CA VAL A 134 16.07 -26.93 -4.32
C VAL A 134 14.88 -26.41 -3.52
N GLY A 135 14.34 -27.20 -2.58
CA GLY A 135 13.24 -26.76 -1.72
C GLY A 135 13.62 -25.56 -0.84
N GLY A 136 14.80 -25.60 -0.22
CA GLY A 136 15.32 -24.51 0.61
C GLY A 136 15.60 -23.24 -0.16
N LEU A 137 16.18 -23.34 -1.37
CA LEU A 137 16.41 -22.20 -2.25
C LEU A 137 15.11 -21.65 -2.85
N ALA A 138 14.15 -22.50 -3.18
CA ALA A 138 12.84 -22.07 -3.67
C ALA A 138 12.06 -21.32 -2.59
N VAL A 139 12.01 -21.87 -1.37
CA VAL A 139 11.34 -21.23 -0.23
C VAL A 139 12.07 -19.95 0.19
N GLY A 140 13.40 -20.00 0.36
CA GLY A 140 14.21 -18.84 0.73
C GLY A 140 14.21 -17.76 -0.35
N GLY A 141 14.30 -18.15 -1.62
CA GLY A 141 14.22 -17.25 -2.77
C GLY A 141 12.83 -16.62 -2.92
N PHE A 142 11.75 -17.39 -2.68
CA PHE A 142 10.40 -16.85 -2.65
C PHE A 142 10.23 -15.86 -1.49
N LEU A 143 10.70 -16.18 -0.28
CA LEU A 143 10.64 -15.27 0.86
C LEU A 143 11.43 -13.98 0.62
N ALA A 144 12.63 -14.10 0.05
CA ALA A 144 13.43 -12.96 -0.35
C ALA A 144 12.76 -12.15 -1.46
N ALA A 145 12.10 -12.80 -2.42
CA ALA A 145 11.35 -12.13 -3.49
C ALA A 145 10.10 -11.41 -2.94
N VAL A 146 9.31 -12.06 -2.08
CA VAL A 146 8.16 -11.43 -1.40
C VAL A 146 8.62 -10.24 -0.56
N TRP A 147 9.76 -10.35 0.12
CA TRP A 147 10.33 -9.24 0.86
C TRP A 147 10.87 -8.13 -0.04
N LEU A 148 11.57 -8.45 -1.14
CA LEU A 148 12.05 -7.45 -2.11
C LEU A 148 10.89 -6.73 -2.81
N LEU A 149 9.82 -7.46 -3.13
CA LEU A 149 8.57 -6.90 -3.65
C LEU A 149 7.79 -6.13 -2.58
N GLY A 150 7.98 -6.48 -1.30
CA GLY A 150 7.36 -5.86 -0.14
C GLY A 150 8.13 -4.69 0.48
N ARG A 151 9.39 -4.46 0.09
CA ARG A 151 10.17 -3.27 0.46
C ARG A 151 9.58 -1.95 -0.03
N VAL A 152 8.47 -2.02 -0.75
CA VAL A 152 7.62 -0.90 -1.19
C VAL A 152 6.65 -0.45 -0.08
N PHE A 153 6.63 -1.10 1.10
CA PHE A 153 5.52 -0.88 2.05
C PHE A 153 5.74 0.15 3.17
N THR A 154 6.96 0.55 3.57
CA THR A 154 7.16 1.76 4.39
C THR A 154 8.62 2.29 4.33
N PRO A 155 8.88 3.55 3.94
CA PRO A 155 10.21 4.16 3.96
C PRO A 155 10.56 4.76 5.34
N SER A 156 10.29 4.06 6.45
CA SER A 156 10.72 4.53 7.77
C SER A 156 12.05 3.89 8.17
N PRO A 157 12.96 4.60 8.88
CA PRO A 157 14.20 4.01 9.39
C PRO A 157 13.96 2.85 10.37
N ALA A 158 12.77 2.78 10.99
CA ALA A 158 12.37 1.62 11.77
C ALA A 158 12.02 0.41 10.89
N ALA A 159 11.49 0.65 9.68
CA ALA A 159 11.20 -0.39 8.70
C ALA A 159 12.47 -1.07 8.17
N ASP A 160 13.63 -0.40 8.18
CA ASP A 160 14.91 -1.03 7.81
C ASP A 160 15.33 -2.11 8.81
N TRP A 161 15.22 -1.85 10.12
CA TRP A 161 15.52 -2.85 11.15
C TRP A 161 14.50 -3.97 11.19
N LEU A 162 13.20 -3.65 11.07
CA LEU A 162 12.13 -4.64 10.95
C LEU A 162 12.34 -5.52 9.72
N SER A 163 12.74 -4.94 8.60
CA SER A 163 13.08 -5.67 7.37
C SER A 163 14.22 -6.68 7.57
N VAL A 164 15.27 -6.30 8.31
CA VAL A 164 16.38 -7.22 8.63
C VAL A 164 15.91 -8.36 9.53
N LEU A 165 15.12 -8.06 10.57
CA LEU A 165 14.53 -9.08 11.44
C LEU A 165 13.60 -10.03 10.67
N PHE A 166 12.82 -9.47 9.75
CA PHE A 166 11.88 -10.20 8.91
C PHE A 166 12.59 -11.14 7.92
N LEU A 167 13.67 -10.68 7.28
CA LEU A 167 14.56 -11.52 6.47
C LEU A 167 15.22 -12.61 7.29
N ALA A 168 15.71 -12.29 8.49
CA ALA A 168 16.33 -13.28 9.39
C ALA A 168 15.32 -14.35 9.80
N ALA A 169 14.08 -13.96 10.11
CA ALA A 169 12.98 -14.87 10.41
C ALA A 169 12.63 -15.75 9.19
N GLY A 170 12.51 -15.16 8.00
CA GLY A 170 12.27 -15.88 6.76
C GLY A 170 13.39 -16.89 6.44
N ALA A 171 14.65 -16.50 6.58
CA ALA A 171 15.79 -17.39 6.40
C ALA A 171 15.80 -18.54 7.43
N ALA A 172 15.45 -18.26 8.68
CA ALA A 172 15.32 -19.28 9.73
C ALA A 172 14.20 -20.29 9.40
N ILE A 173 13.04 -19.80 8.93
CA ILE A 173 11.91 -20.64 8.49
C ILE A 173 12.33 -21.48 7.28
N GLY A 174 12.95 -20.88 6.26
CA GLY A 174 13.44 -21.60 5.08
C GLY A 174 14.47 -22.69 5.43
N PHE A 175 15.39 -22.41 6.35
CA PHE A 175 16.34 -23.40 6.84
C PHE A 175 15.65 -24.54 7.63
N LEU A 176 14.63 -24.22 8.43
CA LEU A 176 13.85 -25.22 9.14
C LEU A 176 13.07 -26.11 8.15
N ALA A 177 12.49 -25.51 7.10
CA ALA A 177 11.82 -26.22 6.00
C ALA A 177 12.77 -27.21 5.32
N TYR A 178 13.96 -26.73 4.93
CA TYR A 178 15.04 -27.54 4.35
C TYR A 178 15.34 -28.77 5.23
N ARG A 179 15.53 -28.54 6.54
CA ARG A 179 15.88 -29.61 7.48
C ARG A 179 14.78 -30.63 7.65
N LEU A 180 13.53 -30.18 7.65
CA LEU A 180 12.37 -31.02 7.84
C LEU A 180 12.06 -31.85 6.60
N VAL A 181 12.16 -31.27 5.40
CA VAL A 181 12.07 -32.01 4.13
C VAL A 181 13.21 -33.05 4.03
N ALA A 182 14.44 -32.65 4.38
CA ALA A 182 15.57 -33.58 4.44
C ALA A 182 15.37 -34.71 5.45
N LEU A 183 14.69 -34.43 6.58
CA LEU A 183 14.32 -35.43 7.59
C LEU A 183 13.29 -36.41 7.02
N VAL A 184 12.21 -35.92 6.41
CA VAL A 184 11.15 -36.75 5.82
C VAL A 184 11.72 -37.63 4.70
N ALA A 185 12.52 -37.04 3.80
CA ALA A 185 13.19 -37.79 2.74
C ALA A 185 14.24 -38.77 3.29
N GLY A 186 14.96 -38.39 4.35
CA GLY A 186 15.94 -39.23 5.05
C GLY A 186 15.33 -40.47 5.69
N LEU A 187 14.16 -40.32 6.33
CA LEU A 187 13.39 -41.41 6.92
C LEU A 187 12.91 -42.40 5.86
N TYR A 188 12.41 -41.92 4.73
CA TYR A 188 11.84 -42.78 3.68
C TYR A 188 12.92 -43.46 2.83
N LEU A 189 14.06 -42.81 2.60
CA LEU A 189 15.17 -43.29 1.77
C LEU A 189 16.32 -43.95 2.57
N GLY A 190 16.14 -44.23 3.87
CA GLY A 190 17.03 -45.12 4.64
C GLY A 190 18.42 -44.56 5.04
N GLY A 191 18.57 -43.26 5.35
CA GLY A 191 19.89 -42.69 5.71
C GLY A 191 20.19 -42.60 7.21
N SER A 192 21.42 -42.90 7.63
CA SER A 192 21.89 -42.63 9.00
C SER A 192 22.24 -41.14 9.16
N TRP A 193 21.68 -40.46 10.18
CA TRP A 193 21.80 -39.01 10.32
C TRP A 193 22.57 -38.59 11.58
N LYS A 194 23.77 -38.02 11.39
CA LYS A 194 24.66 -37.52 12.47
C LYS A 194 24.46 -36.03 12.85
N ALA A 195 23.47 -35.32 12.29
CA ALA A 195 23.27 -33.89 12.53
C ALA A 195 22.35 -33.59 13.74
N ARG A 196 22.85 -33.78 14.97
CA ARG A 196 22.04 -33.86 16.21
C ARG A 196 21.96 -32.63 17.10
N ARG A 197 22.98 -31.76 17.15
CA ARG A 197 23.09 -30.76 18.22
C ARG A 197 22.54 -29.37 17.89
N ARG A 198 22.41 -29.01 16.60
CA ARG A 198 22.10 -27.62 16.18
C ARG A 198 20.60 -27.26 16.11
N LEU A 199 19.67 -28.22 16.28
CA LEU A 199 18.24 -27.94 16.06
C LEU A 199 17.55 -27.23 17.25
N ARG A 200 17.89 -27.57 18.49
CA ARG A 200 17.30 -26.92 19.69
C ARG A 200 17.70 -25.45 19.80
N SER A 201 18.96 -25.13 19.52
CA SER A 201 19.45 -23.75 19.52
C SER A 201 18.74 -22.90 18.46
N LEU A 202 18.38 -23.49 17.32
CA LEU A 202 17.69 -22.78 16.24
C LEU A 202 16.21 -22.54 16.51
N LEU A 203 15.51 -23.47 17.17
CA LEU A 203 14.12 -23.26 17.58
C LEU A 203 14.00 -22.17 18.65
N LEU A 204 14.93 -22.13 19.61
CA LEU A 204 15.00 -21.06 20.60
C LEU A 204 15.34 -19.72 19.95
N LEU A 205 16.28 -19.70 19.00
CA LEU A 205 16.62 -18.50 18.25
C LEU A 205 15.43 -17.95 17.45
N GLY A 206 14.69 -18.82 16.74
CA GLY A 206 13.50 -18.43 15.99
C GLY A 206 12.38 -17.84 16.87
N GLY A 207 12.12 -18.46 18.03
CA GLY A 207 11.15 -17.93 19.00
C GLY A 207 11.56 -16.59 19.60
N SER A 208 12.87 -16.39 19.83
CA SER A 208 13.42 -15.12 20.35
C SER A 208 13.25 -13.98 19.35
N ILE A 209 13.53 -14.25 18.07
CA ILE A 209 13.41 -13.26 16.98
C ILE A 209 11.93 -12.86 16.79
N ALA A 210 11.00 -13.81 16.85
CA ALA A 210 9.57 -13.52 16.74
C ALA A 210 9.04 -12.65 17.90
N ALA A 211 9.50 -12.90 19.14
CA ALA A 211 9.13 -12.10 20.29
C ALA A 211 9.70 -10.66 20.21
N LEU A 212 10.94 -10.50 19.76
CA LEU A 212 11.57 -9.20 19.55
C LEU A 212 10.88 -8.38 18.45
N ALA A 213 10.48 -9.03 17.35
CA ALA A 213 9.70 -8.38 16.29
C ALA A 213 8.34 -7.86 16.81
N LEU A 214 7.64 -8.65 17.63
CA LEU A 214 6.37 -8.23 18.23
C LEU A 214 6.52 -7.01 19.16
N VAL A 215 7.57 -6.97 19.98
CA VAL A 215 7.84 -5.82 20.85
C VAL A 215 8.18 -4.56 20.03
N ALA A 216 8.95 -4.69 18.96
CA ALA A 216 9.28 -3.57 18.08
C ALA A 216 8.04 -2.98 17.39
N ILE A 217 7.10 -3.82 16.96
CA ILE A 217 5.81 -3.39 16.39
C ILE A 217 4.99 -2.61 17.43
N LEU A 218 4.93 -3.09 18.68
CA LEU A 218 4.17 -2.43 19.75
C LEU A 218 4.74 -1.06 20.15
N VAL A 219 6.07 -0.89 20.09
CA VAL A 219 6.72 0.39 20.45
C VAL A 219 6.51 1.47 19.38
N ASN A 220 6.43 1.11 18.10
CA ASN A 220 6.22 2.07 17.01
C ASN A 220 4.78 2.61 16.92
N LEU A 221 3.80 1.92 17.49
CA LEU A 221 2.39 2.37 17.47
C LEU A 221 2.11 3.61 18.34
N GLY A 222 3.10 4.12 19.10
CA GLY A 222 2.92 5.20 20.08
C GLY A 222 3.48 6.57 19.71
N ALA A 223 4.10 6.75 18.54
CA ALA A 223 4.74 8.02 18.16
C ALA A 223 3.82 8.86 17.27
N GLY A 224 2.81 9.52 17.85
CA GLY A 224 2.03 10.54 17.16
C GLY A 224 2.74 11.89 17.23
N GLY A 225 3.07 12.47 16.07
CA GLY A 225 3.63 13.83 16.00
C GLY A 225 2.54 14.88 16.07
N THR A 226 2.72 15.92 16.89
CA THR A 226 1.84 17.10 16.85
C THR A 226 2.14 17.90 15.58
N ALA A 227 1.13 18.14 14.74
CA ALA A 227 1.27 18.96 13.54
C ALA A 227 1.78 20.38 13.90
N PRO A 228 2.79 20.92 13.20
CA PRO A 228 3.28 22.25 13.46
C PRO A 228 2.27 23.33 13.04
N GLU A 229 2.31 24.47 13.71
CA GLU A 229 1.57 25.66 13.28
C GLU A 229 2.17 26.19 11.98
N LEU A 230 1.37 26.26 10.92
CA LEU A 230 1.78 26.71 9.61
C LEU A 230 1.44 28.18 9.42
N LYS A 231 2.44 29.00 9.07
CA LYS A 231 2.26 30.41 8.69
C LYS A 231 2.38 30.54 7.19
N LEU A 232 1.30 30.97 6.53
CA LEU A 232 1.30 31.23 5.10
C LEU A 232 2.02 32.55 4.80
N ALA A 233 2.89 32.54 3.78
CA ALA A 233 3.42 33.77 3.19
C ALA A 233 2.29 34.56 2.52
N GLU A 234 2.46 35.85 2.25
CA GLU A 234 1.51 36.59 1.42
C GLU A 234 1.81 36.29 -0.06
N THR A 235 0.87 35.63 -0.75
CA THR A 235 0.98 35.31 -2.18
C THR A 235 -0.32 35.67 -2.89
N PRO A 236 -0.29 35.98 -4.20
CA PRO A 236 -1.51 36.11 -4.99
C PRO A 236 -2.35 34.83 -4.91
N PRO A 237 -3.69 34.92 -5.00
CA PRO A 237 -4.53 33.74 -5.03
C PRO A 237 -4.16 32.83 -6.20
N VAL A 238 -4.34 31.52 -6.00
CA VAL A 238 -3.94 30.49 -6.97
C VAL A 238 -5.18 29.82 -7.54
N VAL A 239 -5.26 29.76 -8.87
CA VAL A 239 -6.22 28.92 -9.61
C VAL A 239 -5.46 27.76 -10.23
N ALA A 240 -5.59 26.58 -9.62
CA ALA A 240 -4.93 25.36 -10.04
C ALA A 240 -5.90 24.44 -10.80
N VAL A 241 -5.54 24.05 -12.02
CA VAL A 241 -6.36 23.23 -12.91
C VAL A 241 -5.58 21.99 -13.32
N ALA A 242 -6.09 20.82 -12.96
CA ALA A 242 -5.56 19.53 -13.38
C ALA A 242 -6.45 18.96 -14.49
N VAL A 243 -5.89 18.62 -15.64
CA VAL A 243 -6.61 17.96 -16.73
C VAL A 243 -5.99 16.60 -17.01
N ASP A 244 -6.78 15.56 -16.77
CA ASP A 244 -6.39 14.18 -16.97
C ASP A 244 -6.77 13.66 -18.36
N CYS A 245 -5.92 12.79 -18.90
CA CYS A 245 -6.01 12.24 -20.25
C CYS A 245 -6.09 13.30 -21.37
N LEU A 246 -5.37 14.41 -21.23
CA LEU A 246 -5.25 15.45 -22.25
C LEU A 246 -3.79 15.55 -22.69
N ASP A 247 -3.53 15.13 -23.93
CA ASP A 247 -2.21 15.28 -24.56
C ASP A 247 -2.01 16.74 -25.00
N PRO A 248 -0.99 17.45 -24.50
CA PRO A 248 -0.69 18.81 -24.93
C PRO A 248 -0.48 18.94 -26.45
N ALA A 249 -0.01 17.87 -27.11
CA ALA A 249 0.19 17.84 -28.56
C ALA A 249 -1.13 17.75 -29.35
N ALA A 250 -2.22 17.33 -28.70
CA ALA A 250 -3.55 17.21 -29.31
C ALA A 250 -4.39 18.50 -29.18
N LEU A 251 -3.87 19.55 -28.55
CA LEU A 251 -4.59 20.81 -28.37
C LEU A 251 -4.70 21.58 -29.70
N ASP A 252 -5.93 21.78 -30.15
CA ASP A 252 -6.26 22.67 -31.27
C ASP A 252 -6.67 24.07 -30.74
N PRO A 253 -5.95 25.15 -31.07
CA PRO A 253 -6.30 26.51 -30.65
C PRO A 253 -7.73 26.94 -31.02
N SER A 254 -8.31 26.37 -32.08
CA SER A 254 -9.68 26.68 -32.50
C SER A 254 -10.74 26.08 -31.58
N GLN A 255 -10.42 24.98 -30.89
CA GLN A 255 -11.31 24.29 -29.96
C GLN A 255 -11.06 24.70 -28.50
N VAL A 256 -9.84 25.14 -28.18
CA VAL A 256 -9.43 25.50 -26.82
C VAL A 256 -8.79 26.90 -26.74
N PRO A 257 -9.47 27.96 -27.23
CA PRO A 257 -8.87 29.28 -27.35
C PRO A 257 -8.40 29.86 -26.01
N HIS A 258 -9.13 29.64 -24.91
CA HIS A 258 -8.78 30.19 -23.60
C HIS A 258 -7.58 29.46 -22.98
N LEU A 259 -7.54 28.13 -23.07
CA LEU A 259 -6.37 27.36 -22.64
C LEU A 259 -5.13 27.70 -23.47
N PHE A 260 -5.27 27.93 -24.77
CA PHE A 260 -4.15 28.29 -25.64
C PHE A 260 -3.65 29.71 -25.35
N GLU A 261 -4.56 30.66 -25.13
CA GLU A 261 -4.21 32.01 -24.64
C GLU A 261 -3.46 31.94 -23.31
N GLN A 262 -3.98 31.16 -22.36
CA GLN A 262 -3.34 30.97 -21.06
C GLN A 262 -1.93 30.37 -21.21
N ARG A 263 -1.78 29.35 -22.04
CA ARG A 263 -0.47 28.73 -22.35
C ARG A 263 0.52 29.76 -22.90
N GLY A 264 0.06 30.66 -23.77
CA GLY A 264 0.88 31.73 -24.34
C GLY A 264 1.36 32.79 -23.33
N ARG A 265 0.65 32.93 -22.20
CA ARG A 265 1.02 33.81 -21.07
C ARG A 265 1.80 33.10 -19.97
N SER A 266 1.95 31.79 -20.06
CA SER A 266 2.51 30.95 -19.00
C SER A 266 3.95 30.54 -19.35
N LYS A 267 4.76 30.34 -18.32
CA LYS A 267 5.96 29.50 -18.40
C LYS A 267 5.51 28.04 -18.53
N VAL A 268 5.94 27.38 -19.61
CA VAL A 268 5.60 25.98 -19.92
C VAL A 268 6.80 25.09 -19.59
N CYS A 269 6.58 24.10 -18.73
CA CYS A 269 7.56 23.09 -18.37
C CYS A 269 7.06 21.70 -18.76
N THR A 270 7.96 20.82 -19.19
CA THR A 270 7.64 19.40 -19.38
C THR A 270 7.50 18.71 -18.03
N LEU A 271 6.42 17.98 -17.78
CA LEU A 271 6.20 17.24 -16.54
C LEU A 271 6.46 15.75 -16.73
N ASN A 272 7.39 15.18 -15.96
CA ASN A 272 7.69 13.75 -15.99
C ASN A 272 6.85 13.00 -14.95
N PHE A 273 5.97 12.12 -15.42
CA PHE A 273 5.20 11.18 -14.61
C PHE A 273 5.93 9.84 -14.47
N PRO A 274 5.78 9.12 -13.35
CA PRO A 274 6.32 7.79 -13.23
C PRO A 274 5.63 6.82 -14.21
N THR A 275 6.43 6.02 -14.91
CA THR A 275 5.95 5.01 -15.87
C THR A 275 5.16 3.95 -15.09
N ALA A 276 3.84 3.90 -15.29
CA ALA A 276 2.85 3.02 -14.62
C ALA A 276 2.15 3.54 -13.35
N SER A 277 2.11 4.85 -13.11
CA SER A 277 1.24 5.41 -12.07
C SER A 277 -0.22 5.51 -12.53
N SER A 278 -1.15 5.10 -11.66
CA SER A 278 -2.57 5.33 -11.88
C SER A 278 -2.89 6.83 -11.82
N PRO A 279 -3.99 7.30 -12.42
CA PRO A 279 -4.43 8.69 -12.26
C PRO A 279 -4.60 9.11 -10.79
N ALA A 280 -5.20 8.25 -9.97
CA ALA A 280 -5.39 8.52 -8.55
C ALA A 280 -4.06 8.78 -7.84
N GLU A 281 -3.07 7.94 -8.12
CA GLU A 281 -1.71 8.07 -7.58
C GLU A 281 -1.09 9.41 -7.95
N VAL A 282 -1.16 9.77 -9.24
CA VAL A 282 -0.58 11.02 -9.75
C VAL A 282 -1.22 12.25 -9.11
N TRP A 283 -2.54 12.31 -9.08
CA TRP A 283 -3.25 13.47 -8.55
C TRP A 283 -3.10 13.56 -7.03
N ALA A 284 -3.11 12.44 -6.30
CA ALA A 284 -2.82 12.43 -4.87
C ALA A 284 -1.37 12.84 -4.57
N THR A 285 -0.40 12.43 -5.39
CA THR A 285 0.99 12.89 -5.28
C THR A 285 1.09 14.40 -5.52
N LEU A 286 0.41 14.94 -6.55
CA LEU A 286 0.40 16.38 -6.81
C LEU A 286 -0.22 17.17 -5.66
N ALA A 287 -1.31 16.64 -5.07
CA ALA A 287 -2.02 17.28 -3.99
C ALA A 287 -1.28 17.24 -2.65
N THR A 288 -0.53 16.17 -2.36
CA THR A 288 0.19 16.01 -1.07
C THR A 288 1.68 16.34 -1.16
N GLY A 289 2.24 16.33 -2.36
CA GLY A 289 3.68 16.37 -2.60
C GLY A 289 4.45 15.15 -2.12
N GLN A 290 3.76 14.14 -1.58
CA GLN A 290 4.36 12.94 -1.00
C GLN A 290 4.28 11.76 -1.98
N PRO A 291 5.08 10.69 -1.81
CA PRO A 291 4.96 9.48 -2.62
C PRO A 291 3.75 8.63 -2.19
N PRO A 292 3.32 7.67 -3.04
CA PRO A 292 2.15 6.82 -2.79
C PRO A 292 2.25 5.98 -1.51
N ASP A 293 3.47 5.60 -1.14
CA ASP A 293 3.74 4.83 0.08
C ASP A 293 3.47 5.67 1.35
N ARG A 294 3.57 7.00 1.24
CA ARG A 294 3.29 7.94 2.32
C ARG A 294 1.84 8.38 2.33
N HIS A 295 1.32 8.98 1.25
CA HIS A 295 -0.07 9.46 1.24
C HIS A 295 -1.11 8.34 1.14
N GLY A 296 -0.71 7.12 0.79
CA GLY A 296 -1.55 5.92 0.88
C GLY A 296 -2.50 5.68 -0.29
N VAL A 297 -2.42 6.47 -1.37
CA VAL A 297 -3.31 6.37 -2.54
C VAL A 297 -2.53 5.81 -3.73
N ARG A 298 -2.86 4.59 -4.17
CA ARG A 298 -2.22 3.99 -5.36
C ARG A 298 -3.17 3.82 -6.54
N GLU A 299 -4.45 3.61 -6.26
CA GLU A 299 -5.49 3.37 -7.24
C GLU A 299 -6.76 4.13 -6.84
N LEU A 300 -7.73 4.20 -7.76
CA LEU A 300 -9.05 4.81 -7.49
C LEU A 300 -9.92 3.90 -6.62
N ALA A 301 -9.57 2.62 -6.59
CA ALA A 301 -10.24 1.59 -5.83
C ALA A 301 -9.24 0.93 -4.89
N SER A 302 -9.70 0.60 -3.70
CA SER A 302 -8.98 -0.18 -2.72
C SER A 302 -9.76 -1.46 -2.41
N LEU A 303 -9.10 -2.45 -1.83
CA LEU A 303 -9.73 -3.74 -1.54
C LEU A 303 -10.18 -3.77 -0.07
N ARG A 304 -11.48 -3.88 0.19
CA ARG A 304 -11.99 -4.08 1.55
C ARG A 304 -12.29 -5.57 1.77
N LEU A 305 -11.75 -6.14 2.84
CA LEU A 305 -12.07 -7.52 3.25
C LEU A 305 -13.29 -7.52 4.18
N ALA A 306 -14.12 -8.56 4.07
CA ALA A 306 -15.29 -8.71 4.93
C ALA A 306 -14.89 -8.71 6.41
N GLY A 307 -15.45 -7.78 7.19
CA GLY A 307 -15.16 -7.58 8.61
C GLY A 307 -13.95 -6.69 8.93
N ILE A 308 -13.18 -6.27 7.92
CA ILE A 308 -12.16 -5.20 8.05
C ILE A 308 -12.78 -3.91 7.50
N ARG A 309 -12.84 -2.85 8.31
CA ARG A 309 -13.42 -1.58 7.87
C ARG A 309 -12.43 -0.80 7.01
N SER A 310 -11.16 -0.83 7.41
CA SER A 310 -10.09 -0.19 6.67
C SER A 310 -9.83 -0.86 5.33
N PRO A 311 -9.80 -0.10 4.22
CA PRO A 311 -9.43 -0.66 2.94
C PRO A 311 -7.94 -1.03 2.90
N LEU A 312 -7.64 -2.10 2.18
CA LEU A 312 -6.29 -2.55 1.89
C LEU A 312 -5.86 -1.99 0.54
N GLN A 313 -4.68 -1.37 0.53
CA GLN A 313 -4.02 -0.91 -0.69
C GLN A 313 -3.10 -2.04 -1.18
N LEU A 314 -3.69 -3.06 -1.80
CA LEU A 314 -2.91 -4.03 -2.58
C LEU A 314 -2.55 -3.40 -3.91
N ARG A 315 -1.30 -3.56 -4.35
CA ARG A 315 -0.89 -3.15 -5.70
C ARG A 315 -1.57 -4.09 -6.71
N GLY A 316 -2.71 -3.65 -7.24
CA GLY A 316 -3.51 -4.38 -8.22
C GLY A 316 -2.85 -4.31 -9.59
N GLY A 317 -3.12 -5.31 -10.44
CA GLY A 317 -2.78 -5.23 -11.87
C GLY A 317 -1.61 -6.08 -12.37
N GLY A 318 -0.99 -6.93 -11.54
CA GLY A 318 0.05 -7.87 -11.98
C GLY A 318 -0.19 -9.34 -11.60
N LEU A 319 0.48 -10.27 -12.28
CA LEU A 319 0.53 -11.73 -11.97
C LEU A 319 1.26 -12.05 -10.63
N GLY A 320 1.33 -11.10 -9.70
CA GLY A 320 1.97 -11.25 -8.41
C GLY A 320 1.06 -11.90 -7.36
N VAL A 321 1.66 -12.26 -6.21
CA VAL A 321 0.95 -12.88 -5.08
C VAL A 321 -0.25 -12.03 -4.63
N ALA A 322 -0.11 -10.70 -4.61
CA ALA A 322 -1.20 -9.79 -4.25
C ALA A 322 -2.39 -9.88 -5.20
N GLY A 323 -2.16 -9.93 -6.52
CA GLY A 323 -3.21 -10.09 -7.51
C GLY A 323 -3.90 -11.47 -7.44
N CYS A 324 -3.14 -12.53 -7.14
CA CYS A 324 -3.74 -13.85 -6.89
C CYS A 324 -4.59 -13.86 -5.62
N LEU A 325 -4.13 -13.24 -4.53
CA LEU A 325 -4.90 -13.14 -3.28
C LEU A 325 -6.17 -12.31 -3.47
N GLU A 326 -6.05 -11.16 -4.13
CA GLU A 326 -7.19 -10.32 -4.50
C GLU A 326 -8.22 -11.12 -5.31
N ALA A 327 -7.78 -11.84 -6.36
CA ALA A 327 -8.66 -12.66 -7.17
C ALA A 327 -9.36 -13.76 -6.35
N VAL A 328 -8.60 -14.47 -5.49
CA VAL A 328 -9.15 -15.52 -4.63
C VAL A 328 -10.16 -14.94 -3.64
N TRP A 329 -9.85 -13.84 -2.95
CA TRP A 329 -10.76 -13.24 -1.98
C TRP A 329 -12.00 -12.67 -2.66
N THR A 330 -11.87 -12.07 -3.84
CA THR A 330 -13.00 -11.56 -4.62
C THR A 330 -13.91 -12.69 -5.09
N VAL A 331 -13.35 -13.77 -5.63
CA VAL A 331 -14.12 -14.96 -6.07
C VAL A 331 -14.85 -15.63 -4.90
N LEU A 332 -14.25 -15.63 -3.71
CA LEU A 332 -14.87 -16.17 -2.50
C LEU A 332 -15.89 -15.22 -1.85
N GLY A 333 -16.09 -14.00 -2.39
CA GLY A 333 -16.94 -12.97 -1.79
C GLY A 333 -16.43 -12.47 -0.44
N LEU A 334 -15.13 -12.66 -0.16
CA LEU A 334 -14.46 -12.21 1.06
C LEU A 334 -13.85 -10.82 0.90
N ALA A 335 -13.74 -10.33 -0.34
CA ALA A 335 -13.27 -9.00 -0.66
C ALA A 335 -14.21 -8.30 -1.62
N GLU A 336 -14.31 -7.00 -1.45
CA GLU A 336 -14.99 -6.09 -2.37
C GLU A 336 -14.05 -4.93 -2.72
N ARG A 337 -14.15 -4.43 -3.95
CA ARG A 337 -13.47 -3.21 -4.34
C ARG A 337 -14.30 -2.02 -3.90
N VAL A 338 -13.71 -1.14 -3.10
CA VAL A 338 -14.33 0.08 -2.60
C VAL A 338 -13.61 1.30 -3.16
N PRO A 339 -14.31 2.43 -3.35
CA PRO A 339 -13.72 3.67 -3.78
C PRO A 339 -12.70 4.14 -2.77
N VAL A 340 -11.59 4.71 -3.25
CA VAL A 340 -10.71 5.48 -2.38
C VAL A 340 -11.42 6.79 -2.02
N THR A 341 -11.37 7.15 -0.74
CA THR A 341 -12.02 8.29 -0.12
C THR A 341 -10.98 9.23 0.51
N SER A 342 -11.39 10.42 0.95
CA SER A 342 -10.54 11.38 1.64
C SER A 342 -9.89 10.82 2.92
N ARG A 343 -10.47 9.77 3.51
CA ARG A 343 -9.99 9.13 4.75
C ARG A 343 -8.90 8.08 4.51
N ASP A 344 -8.74 7.65 3.27
CA ASP A 344 -7.67 6.74 2.88
C ASP A 344 -6.33 7.47 2.70
N TRP A 345 -6.37 8.81 2.76
CA TRP A 345 -5.19 9.65 2.71
C TRP A 345 -4.49 9.62 4.06
N ARG A 346 -3.17 9.60 4.02
CA ARG A 346 -2.29 9.61 5.20
C ARG A 346 -1.44 10.87 5.30
N GLU A 347 -1.48 11.69 4.26
CA GLU A 347 -0.78 12.95 4.18
C GLU A 347 -1.81 14.02 3.82
N PRO A 348 -1.75 15.20 4.45
CA PRO A 348 -2.71 16.26 4.17
C PRO A 348 -2.53 16.76 2.73
N PRO A 349 -3.62 16.86 1.93
CA PRO A 349 -3.55 17.58 0.67
C PRO A 349 -3.31 19.08 0.89
N VAL A 350 -2.85 19.78 -0.15
CA VAL A 350 -2.55 21.22 -0.14
C VAL A 350 -3.73 22.07 0.33
N TRP A 351 -4.97 21.74 -0.07
CA TRP A 351 -6.16 22.47 0.39
C TRP A 351 -6.43 22.27 1.89
N ASP A 352 -6.08 21.09 2.42
CA ASP A 352 -6.19 20.81 3.84
C ASP A 352 -5.10 21.54 4.63
N LEU A 353 -3.87 21.60 4.11
CA LEU A 353 -2.78 22.38 4.70
C LEU A 353 -3.11 23.86 4.79
N ILE A 354 -3.61 24.44 3.69
CA ILE A 354 -4.01 25.86 3.66
C ILE A 354 -5.13 26.11 4.66
N SER A 355 -6.19 25.28 4.67
CA SER A 355 -7.30 25.45 5.62
C SER A 355 -6.90 25.24 7.09
N ARG A 356 -5.86 24.44 7.41
CA ARG A 356 -5.29 24.34 8.77
C ARG A 356 -4.52 25.58 9.19
N SER A 357 -3.77 26.14 8.25
CA SER A 357 -2.95 27.33 8.45
C SER A 357 -3.76 28.63 8.49
N ALA A 358 -5.07 28.53 8.25
CA ALA A 358 -5.95 29.64 7.95
C ALA A 358 -6.75 30.14 9.16
N GLY A 359 -6.65 31.44 9.44
CA GLY A 359 -7.78 32.19 10.01
C GLY A 359 -8.91 32.36 8.96
N PRO A 360 -10.05 33.00 9.32
CA PRO A 360 -11.28 33.08 8.51
C PRO A 360 -11.13 33.65 7.08
N ASP A 361 -9.96 34.22 6.74
CA ASP A 361 -9.65 34.87 5.48
C ASP A 361 -8.98 33.95 4.43
N ASN A 362 -8.33 32.84 4.81
CA ASN A 362 -7.63 31.97 3.85
C ASN A 362 -8.53 30.82 3.36
N ARG A 363 -9.50 31.19 2.53
CA ARG A 363 -10.50 30.28 1.98
C ARG A 363 -9.94 29.42 0.83
N VAL A 364 -10.43 28.20 0.68
CA VAL A 364 -10.04 27.25 -0.36
C VAL A 364 -11.27 26.65 -1.01
N ALA A 365 -11.32 26.61 -2.34
CA ALA A 365 -12.36 25.95 -3.10
C ALA A 365 -11.80 24.77 -3.90
N VAL A 366 -12.39 23.59 -3.79
CA VAL A 366 -11.97 22.38 -4.52
C VAL A 366 -13.15 21.84 -5.31
N PHE A 367 -12.96 21.68 -6.61
CA PHE A 367 -13.98 21.27 -7.58
C PHE A 367 -13.60 19.93 -8.23
N ASN A 368 -14.55 19.00 -8.24
CA ASN A 368 -14.50 17.73 -8.99
C ASN A 368 -13.28 16.85 -8.69
N TRP A 369 -12.71 17.02 -7.50
CA TRP A 369 -11.63 16.17 -7.04
C TRP A 369 -12.19 14.91 -6.39
N TRP A 370 -12.07 13.77 -7.06
CA TRP A 370 -12.72 12.50 -6.69
C TRP A 370 -12.47 12.08 -5.24
N ALA A 371 -11.29 12.37 -4.70
CA ALA A 371 -10.88 11.96 -3.36
C ALA A 371 -11.27 12.95 -2.25
N THR A 372 -12.08 13.97 -2.53
CA THR A 372 -12.55 14.90 -1.51
C THR A 372 -13.76 14.38 -0.73
N TYR A 373 -14.35 13.26 -1.13
CA TYR A 373 -15.45 12.63 -0.39
C TYR A 373 -14.93 11.61 0.64
N PRO A 374 -15.50 11.55 1.87
CA PRO A 374 -16.42 12.54 2.41
C PRO A 374 -15.70 13.87 2.63
N ALA A 375 -16.39 14.96 2.35
CA ALA A 375 -15.82 16.29 2.54
C ALA A 375 -15.63 16.53 4.04
N VAL A 376 -14.45 17.01 4.40
CA VAL A 376 -14.12 17.34 5.79
C VAL A 376 -14.61 18.76 6.01
N GLY A 377 -15.66 18.91 6.83
CA GLY A 377 -16.17 20.23 7.22
C GLY A 377 -15.13 21.02 7.96
N ARG A 378 -14.52 21.99 7.27
CA ARG A 378 -13.59 22.95 7.87
C ARG A 378 -13.98 24.35 7.46
N GLU A 379 -13.83 25.26 8.41
CA GLU A 379 -14.04 26.67 8.15
C GLU A 379 -13.13 27.13 7.00
N GLY A 380 -13.72 27.83 6.02
CA GLY A 380 -13.00 28.29 4.84
C GLY A 380 -12.71 27.24 3.77
N LEU A 381 -13.03 25.96 3.95
CA LEU A 381 -12.87 24.92 2.92
C LEU A 381 -14.21 24.62 2.23
N PHE A 382 -14.30 24.96 0.94
CA PHE A 382 -15.45 24.73 0.08
C PHE A 382 -15.14 23.56 -0.86
N ILE A 383 -15.84 22.44 -0.68
CA ILE A 383 -15.70 21.28 -1.56
C ILE A 383 -16.96 21.15 -2.40
N PHE A 384 -16.77 21.17 -3.72
CA PHE A 384 -17.81 20.94 -4.72
C PHE A 384 -17.49 19.64 -5.45
N THR A 385 -18.23 18.58 -5.12
CA THR A 385 -18.11 17.30 -5.81
C THR A 385 -19.27 17.11 -6.77
N ASP A 386 -19.01 16.38 -7.86
CA ASP A 386 -20.06 15.86 -8.75
C ASP A 386 -21.14 15.09 -7.95
N VAL A 387 -20.81 14.49 -6.80
CA VAL A 387 -21.78 13.79 -5.90
C VAL A 387 -22.82 14.75 -5.35
N ALA A 388 -22.35 15.86 -4.78
CA ALA A 388 -23.22 16.87 -4.20
C ALA A 388 -24.11 17.49 -5.29
N GLN A 389 -23.54 17.73 -6.47
CA GLN A 389 -24.28 18.24 -7.63
C GLN A 389 -25.29 17.23 -8.17
N GLN A 390 -24.95 15.94 -8.27
CA GLN A 390 -25.85 14.88 -8.74
C GLN A 390 -26.98 14.61 -7.75
N ALA A 391 -26.70 14.55 -6.44
CA ALA A 391 -27.74 14.42 -5.41
C ALA A 391 -28.73 15.61 -5.51
N THR A 392 -28.21 16.83 -5.59
CA THR A 392 -29.03 18.04 -5.80
C THR A 392 -29.86 17.96 -7.08
N ALA A 393 -29.27 17.52 -8.20
CA ALA A 393 -29.95 17.38 -9.49
C ALA A 393 -31.04 16.28 -9.48
N ARG A 394 -30.88 15.25 -8.65
CA ARG A 394 -31.90 14.22 -8.40
C ARG A 394 -33.00 14.67 -7.42
N GLY A 395 -32.91 15.89 -6.87
CA GLY A 395 -33.79 16.38 -5.82
C GLY A 395 -33.56 15.68 -4.47
N GLU A 396 -32.45 14.96 -4.34
CA GLU A 396 -32.00 14.37 -3.08
C GLU A 396 -31.32 15.46 -2.25
N THR A 397 -31.50 15.42 -0.94
CA THR A 397 -30.62 16.21 -0.06
C THR A 397 -29.20 15.70 -0.28
N PRO A 398 -28.25 16.58 -0.63
CA PRO A 398 -26.83 16.21 -0.65
C PRO A 398 -26.50 15.52 0.68
N PRO A 399 -25.63 14.49 0.70
CA PRO A 399 -25.19 13.89 1.95
C PRO A 399 -24.84 15.03 2.94
N PRO A 400 -25.27 14.94 4.22
CA PRO A 400 -24.75 15.86 5.23
C PRO A 400 -23.22 15.87 5.06
N ASP A 401 -22.64 17.07 5.03
CA ASP A 401 -21.21 17.34 4.79
C ASP A 401 -20.74 17.45 3.32
N SER A 402 -21.60 17.32 2.31
CA SER A 402 -21.17 17.37 0.89
C SER A 402 -21.22 18.75 0.22
N ILE A 403 -21.89 19.74 0.84
CA ILE A 403 -21.89 21.15 0.42
C ILE A 403 -21.66 21.99 1.67
N TYR A 404 -20.41 22.42 1.90
CA TYR A 404 -20.12 23.49 2.84
C TYR A 404 -20.07 24.80 2.06
N ALA A 405 -21.23 25.35 1.71
CA ALA A 405 -21.36 26.79 1.88
C ALA A 405 -21.63 26.92 3.37
N SER A 406 -20.60 27.22 4.17
CA SER A 406 -20.77 27.47 5.60
C SER A 406 -22.00 28.36 5.76
N ASP A 407 -22.99 27.87 6.50
CA ASP A 407 -24.26 28.52 6.84
C ASP A 407 -24.00 29.67 7.82
N SER A 408 -22.98 30.48 7.54
CA SER A 408 -22.72 31.73 8.20
C SER A 408 -23.68 32.72 7.59
N GLY A 409 -24.78 33.00 8.29
CA GLY A 409 -25.66 34.16 8.07
C GLY A 409 -24.95 35.51 8.24
N SER A 410 -23.69 35.62 7.81
CA SER A 410 -22.94 36.85 7.70
C SER A 410 -23.14 37.39 6.29
N ASP A 411 -23.82 38.53 6.17
CA ASP A 411 -23.90 39.39 4.98
C ASP A 411 -22.53 39.93 4.51
N SER A 412 -21.41 39.38 5.00
CA SER A 412 -20.07 39.77 4.59
C SER A 412 -19.80 39.25 3.18
N PRO A 413 -19.40 40.12 2.23
CA PRO A 413 -19.08 39.69 0.88
C PRO A 413 -18.02 38.59 0.94
N ILE A 414 -18.32 37.48 0.26
CA ILE A 414 -17.43 36.33 0.17
C ILE A 414 -16.24 36.77 -0.70
N GLY A 415 -15.12 37.11 -0.07
CA GLY A 415 -13.87 37.38 -0.79
C GLY A 415 -13.41 36.15 -1.58
N ALA A 416 -12.63 36.37 -2.64
CA ALA A 416 -12.10 35.31 -3.48
C ALA A 416 -11.28 34.30 -2.65
N PRO A 417 -11.41 32.98 -2.93
CA PRO A 417 -10.61 31.98 -2.27
C PRO A 417 -9.13 32.16 -2.63
N ARG A 418 -8.26 31.89 -1.65
CA ARG A 418 -6.81 31.88 -1.82
C ARG A 418 -6.35 30.76 -2.74
N LEU A 419 -7.01 29.61 -2.70
CA LEU A 419 -6.78 28.50 -3.63
C LEU A 419 -8.11 28.06 -4.23
N THR A 420 -8.18 28.00 -5.55
CA THR A 420 -9.21 27.31 -6.31
C THR A 420 -8.57 26.14 -7.03
N LEU A 421 -8.99 24.91 -6.75
CA LEU A 421 -8.47 23.70 -7.37
C LEU A 421 -9.58 23.02 -8.17
N GLN A 422 -9.33 22.68 -9.43
CA GLN A 422 -10.28 21.91 -10.24
C GLN A 422 -9.59 20.74 -10.94
N LEU A 423 -10.17 19.54 -10.83
CA LEU A 423 -9.76 18.36 -11.59
C LEU A 423 -10.77 18.06 -12.71
N PHE A 424 -10.28 18.04 -13.95
CA PHE A 424 -11.02 17.64 -15.14
C PHE A 424 -10.62 16.22 -15.55
N ASN A 425 -11.53 15.26 -15.40
CA ASN A 425 -11.36 13.94 -15.99
C ASN A 425 -11.85 13.96 -17.45
N GLY A 426 -10.93 14.14 -18.40
CA GLY A 426 -11.27 14.25 -19.81
C GLY A 426 -11.97 13.00 -20.36
N ARG A 427 -11.52 11.81 -19.95
CA ARG A 427 -12.05 10.54 -20.47
C ARG A 427 -13.46 10.24 -19.98
N GLU A 428 -13.76 10.55 -18.74
CA GLU A 428 -15.10 10.30 -18.21
C GLU A 428 -16.13 11.25 -18.82
N ARG A 429 -15.76 12.52 -18.99
CA ARG A 429 -16.63 13.47 -19.68
C ARG A 429 -16.89 13.02 -21.12
N ALA A 430 -15.87 12.48 -21.80
CA ALA A 430 -16.03 11.85 -23.11
C ALA A 430 -17.07 10.71 -23.05
N ARG A 431 -16.88 9.74 -22.15
CA ARG A 431 -17.76 8.57 -22.00
C ARG A 431 -19.21 8.95 -21.68
N ARG A 432 -19.45 9.87 -20.75
CA ARG A 432 -20.80 10.36 -20.41
C ARG A 432 -21.50 11.00 -21.60
N LEU A 433 -20.75 11.62 -22.50
CA LEU A 433 -21.26 12.24 -23.72
C LEU A 433 -21.35 11.25 -24.90
N GLY A 434 -21.03 9.96 -24.67
CA GLY A 434 -20.96 8.96 -25.74
C GLY A 434 -19.82 9.22 -26.75
N ALA A 435 -18.88 10.09 -26.40
CA ALA A 435 -17.73 10.43 -27.23
C ALA A 435 -16.54 9.52 -26.92
N GLN A 436 -15.73 9.22 -27.94
CA GLN A 436 -14.48 8.47 -27.77
C GLN A 436 -13.37 9.32 -27.14
N GLU A 437 -13.44 10.65 -27.30
CA GLU A 437 -12.44 11.61 -26.83
C GLU A 437 -13.11 12.75 -26.03
N PRO A 438 -12.39 13.38 -25.08
CA PRO A 438 -12.91 14.53 -24.37
C PRO A 438 -13.28 15.62 -25.37
N PRO A 439 -14.50 16.18 -25.34
CA PRO A 439 -14.79 17.36 -26.13
C PRO A 439 -13.95 18.51 -25.59
N LEU A 440 -12.86 18.83 -26.28
CA LEU A 440 -11.88 19.84 -25.89
C LEU A 440 -12.55 21.19 -25.61
N GLU A 441 -13.55 21.56 -26.42
CA GLU A 441 -14.39 22.75 -26.21
C GLU A 441 -15.08 22.80 -24.83
N ALA A 442 -15.46 21.64 -24.29
CA ALA A 442 -16.12 21.57 -22.99
C ALA A 442 -15.13 21.74 -21.84
N VAL A 443 -13.88 21.28 -22.02
CA VAL A 443 -12.77 21.52 -21.08
C VAL A 443 -12.43 23.01 -21.08
N ASP A 444 -12.26 23.60 -22.27
CA ASP A 444 -11.95 25.02 -22.43
C ASP A 444 -13.05 25.92 -21.87
N ARG A 445 -14.32 25.63 -22.16
CA ARG A 445 -15.46 26.39 -21.59
C ARG A 445 -15.50 26.31 -20.06
N ALA A 446 -15.19 25.15 -19.49
CA ALA A 446 -15.17 24.99 -18.05
C ALA A 446 -13.99 25.73 -17.42
N PHE A 447 -12.83 25.73 -18.08
CA PHE A 447 -11.66 26.52 -17.69
C PHE A 447 -11.96 28.03 -17.74
N ALA A 448 -12.55 28.52 -18.83
CA ALA A 448 -12.94 29.92 -18.98
C ALA A 448 -13.96 30.35 -17.91
N GLY A 449 -14.99 29.52 -17.67
CA GLY A 449 -15.98 29.77 -16.62
C GLY A 449 -15.38 29.77 -15.21
N LEU A 450 -14.35 28.96 -14.94
CA LEU A 450 -13.63 28.98 -13.66
C LEU A 450 -12.93 30.33 -13.44
N LEU A 451 -12.22 30.83 -14.45
CA LEU A 451 -11.53 32.11 -14.38
C LEU A 451 -12.51 33.29 -14.28
N GLU A 452 -13.58 33.28 -15.06
CA GLU A 452 -14.63 34.30 -14.99
C GLU A 452 -15.29 34.34 -13.60
N ASN A 453 -15.64 33.18 -13.05
CA ASN A 453 -16.19 33.08 -11.70
C ASN A 453 -15.22 33.57 -10.64
N TRP A 454 -13.92 33.28 -10.79
CA TRP A 454 -12.90 33.79 -9.88
C TRP A 454 -12.81 35.32 -9.94
N VAL A 455 -12.80 35.91 -11.13
CA VAL A 455 -12.79 37.38 -11.32
C VAL A 455 -14.02 38.03 -10.69
N ASN A 456 -15.19 37.40 -10.84
CA ASN A 456 -16.43 37.88 -10.22
C ASN A 456 -16.36 37.83 -8.68
N LEU A 457 -15.77 36.78 -8.10
CA LEU A 457 -15.55 36.66 -6.65
C LEU A 457 -14.48 37.64 -6.14
N ALA A 458 -13.52 37.99 -6.98
CA ALA A 458 -12.46 38.95 -6.69
C ALA A 458 -12.90 40.40 -6.90
N SER A 459 -14.14 40.71 -7.25
CA SER A 459 -14.53 42.10 -7.59
C SER A 459 -14.67 43.06 -6.38
N THR A 460 -14.08 42.74 -5.24
CA THR A 460 -13.97 43.68 -4.10
C THR A 460 -12.92 44.76 -4.39
N PRO A 461 -13.10 46.02 -3.96
CA PRO A 461 -12.19 47.15 -4.27
C PRO A 461 -10.71 46.92 -3.92
N ASP A 462 -10.44 46.01 -2.97
CA ASP A 462 -9.11 45.70 -2.46
C ASP A 462 -8.56 44.34 -2.94
N ALA A 463 -9.24 43.68 -3.88
CA ALA A 463 -8.81 42.34 -4.31
C ALA A 463 -7.50 42.38 -5.09
N PRO A 464 -6.65 41.36 -4.92
CA PRO A 464 -5.39 41.26 -5.62
C PRO A 464 -5.55 41.26 -7.14
N VAL A 465 -4.56 41.90 -7.77
CA VAL A 465 -4.26 41.91 -9.19
C VAL A 465 -4.02 40.47 -9.65
N GLU A 466 -4.85 39.98 -10.58
CA GLU A 466 -4.77 38.71 -11.34
C GLU A 466 -4.33 37.43 -10.56
N PRO A 467 -5.08 36.32 -10.65
CA PRO A 467 -4.68 35.10 -9.94
C PRO A 467 -3.41 34.52 -10.57
N THR A 468 -2.60 33.83 -9.76
CA THR A 468 -1.62 32.89 -10.30
C THR A 468 -2.37 31.69 -10.86
N VAL A 469 -2.14 31.34 -12.12
CA VAL A 469 -2.77 30.20 -12.79
C VAL A 469 -1.75 29.07 -12.92
N PHE A 470 -2.12 27.89 -12.42
CA PHE A 470 -1.30 26.68 -12.42
C PHE A 470 -2.05 25.54 -13.15
N VAL A 471 -1.66 25.21 -14.37
CA VAL A 471 -2.33 24.16 -15.16
C VAL A 471 -1.42 22.93 -15.28
N VAL A 472 -1.98 21.74 -15.04
CA VAL A 472 -1.27 20.47 -15.24
C VAL A 472 -2.03 19.61 -16.24
N LEU A 473 -1.36 19.25 -17.32
CA LEU A 473 -1.88 18.38 -18.37
C LEU A 473 -1.20 17.02 -18.31
N ARG A 474 -1.98 15.95 -18.20
CA ARG A 474 -1.48 14.57 -18.22
C ARG A 474 -2.04 13.82 -19.43
N PRO A 475 -1.20 13.28 -20.33
CA PRO A 475 -1.69 12.39 -21.39
C PRO A 475 -2.05 11.00 -20.84
N GLU A 476 -2.88 10.25 -21.59
CA GLU A 476 -3.35 8.92 -21.17
C GLU A 476 -2.24 7.87 -21.12
N SER A 477 -1.38 7.82 -22.15
CA SER A 477 -0.39 6.76 -22.34
C SER A 477 1.06 7.24 -22.19
N GLY A 478 1.25 8.50 -21.77
CA GLY A 478 2.55 9.16 -21.75
C GLY A 478 3.13 9.31 -20.35
N ALA A 479 4.45 9.13 -20.25
CA ALA A 479 5.23 9.52 -19.08
C ALA A 479 5.53 11.03 -19.05
N ARG A 480 5.07 11.81 -20.03
CA ARG A 480 5.38 13.24 -20.17
C ARG A 480 4.13 14.05 -20.43
N GLY A 481 3.82 15.00 -19.57
CA GLY A 481 2.82 16.02 -19.82
C GLY A 481 3.41 17.42 -19.74
N GLU A 482 2.56 18.40 -19.43
CA GLU A 482 2.98 19.80 -19.30
C GLU A 482 2.46 20.40 -17.98
N VAL A 483 3.24 21.32 -17.42
CA VAL A 483 2.82 22.23 -16.36
C VAL A 483 2.95 23.65 -16.88
N TRP A 484 1.91 24.45 -16.72
CA TRP A 484 1.87 25.86 -17.10
C TRP A 484 1.73 26.69 -15.84
N VAL A 485 2.60 27.69 -15.68
CA VAL A 485 2.53 28.64 -14.58
C VAL A 485 2.51 30.05 -15.14
N SER A 486 1.50 30.82 -14.79
CA SER A 486 1.43 32.25 -15.06
C SER A 486 1.18 32.95 -13.73
N SER A 487 2.09 33.83 -13.33
CA SER A 487 1.97 34.57 -12.09
C SER A 487 2.12 36.07 -12.32
N PRO A 488 1.35 36.93 -11.64
CA PRO A 488 1.59 38.37 -11.67
C PRO A 488 2.95 38.74 -11.03
N ASP A 489 3.53 37.86 -10.21
CA ASP A 489 4.87 38.04 -9.66
C ASP A 489 5.91 37.25 -10.49
N PRO A 490 6.69 37.92 -11.36
CA PRO A 490 7.67 37.25 -12.21
C PRO A 490 8.82 36.60 -11.41
N SER A 491 9.02 37.00 -10.14
CA SER A 491 10.02 36.36 -9.29
C SER A 491 9.69 34.89 -9.04
N LEU A 492 8.39 34.57 -8.92
CA LEU A 492 7.91 33.20 -8.77
C LEU A 492 8.24 32.35 -10.00
N GLU A 493 8.15 32.89 -11.22
CA GLU A 493 8.48 32.15 -12.46
C GLU A 493 9.99 31.92 -12.65
N SER A 494 10.80 32.87 -12.16
CA SER A 494 12.26 32.86 -12.32
C SER A 494 12.97 31.80 -11.46
N GLY A 495 12.32 31.32 -10.39
CA GLY A 495 12.85 30.30 -9.48
C GLY A 495 13.06 28.92 -10.14
N PHE A 496 12.48 28.68 -11.31
CA PHE A 496 12.59 27.39 -12.02
C PHE A 496 13.65 27.44 -13.10
N GLY A 497 14.84 26.91 -12.82
CA GLY A 497 15.94 26.85 -13.79
C GLY A 497 15.78 25.75 -14.86
N SER A 498 14.81 24.84 -14.70
CA SER A 498 14.66 23.65 -15.57
C SER A 498 13.41 23.74 -16.44
N ASP A 499 13.55 23.43 -17.72
CA ASP A 499 12.44 23.24 -18.68
C ASP A 499 11.66 21.93 -18.42
N SER A 500 12.10 21.14 -17.45
CA SER A 500 11.46 19.90 -17.05
C SER A 500 11.32 19.77 -15.53
N LEU A 501 10.16 19.30 -15.08
CA LEU A 501 9.82 19.06 -13.70
C LEU A 501 9.47 17.59 -13.52
N THR A 502 9.78 17.05 -12.35
CA THR A 502 9.18 15.82 -11.82
C THR A 502 7.83 16.15 -11.17
N LEU A 503 7.02 15.12 -10.94
CA LEU A 503 5.73 15.28 -10.26
C LEU A 503 5.88 15.89 -8.85
N TYR A 504 6.94 15.53 -8.12
CA TYR A 504 7.20 16.06 -6.78
C TYR A 504 7.63 17.52 -6.81
N GLU A 505 8.41 17.93 -7.80
CA GLU A 505 8.78 19.34 -8.02
C GLU A 505 7.56 20.19 -8.38
N ALA A 506 6.67 19.68 -9.23
CA ALA A 506 5.42 20.36 -9.55
C ALA A 506 4.51 20.52 -8.32
N ALA A 507 4.48 19.53 -7.42
CA ALA A 507 3.75 19.63 -6.16
C ALA A 507 4.39 20.67 -5.20
N ALA A 508 5.71 20.62 -5.01
CA ALA A 508 6.42 21.62 -4.20
C ALA A 508 6.23 23.04 -4.75
N LEU A 509 6.21 23.18 -6.07
CA LEU A 509 5.87 24.43 -6.75
C LEU A 509 4.47 24.91 -6.40
N LEU A 510 3.45 24.07 -6.56
CA LEU A 510 2.08 24.42 -6.18
C LEU A 510 1.98 24.88 -4.71
N PHE A 511 2.68 24.20 -3.80
CA PHE A 511 2.67 24.53 -2.37
C PHE A 511 3.28 25.90 -2.13
N HIS A 512 4.41 26.19 -2.78
CA HIS A 512 5.06 27.49 -2.70
C HIS A 512 4.18 28.63 -3.24
N LEU A 513 3.52 28.44 -4.41
CA LEU A 513 2.60 29.44 -4.96
C LEU A 513 1.43 29.74 -4.01
N CYS A 514 0.98 28.73 -3.26
CA CYS A 514 -0.05 28.90 -2.24
C CYS A 514 0.45 29.60 -0.97
N GLY A 515 1.75 29.90 -0.87
CA GLY A 515 2.39 30.52 0.28
C GLY A 515 2.74 29.55 1.41
N LEU A 516 2.67 28.23 1.18
CA LEU A 516 3.06 27.25 2.19
C LEU A 516 4.58 27.16 2.31
N PRO A 517 5.14 27.09 3.52
CA PRO A 517 6.53 26.70 3.70
C PRO A 517 6.70 25.24 3.26
N LEU A 518 7.79 24.90 2.56
CA LEU A 518 8.05 23.53 2.12
C LEU A 518 8.52 22.65 3.28
N ALA A 519 7.87 21.51 3.46
CA ALA A 519 8.36 20.52 4.39
C ALA A 519 9.65 19.85 3.87
N GLN A 520 10.63 19.66 4.75
CA GLN A 520 11.93 19.06 4.41
C GLN A 520 11.81 17.60 3.96
N ASP A 521 10.72 16.93 4.33
CA ASP A 521 10.44 15.55 3.96
C ASP A 521 9.62 15.42 2.66
N LEU A 522 9.34 16.52 1.96
CA LEU A 522 8.82 16.49 0.60
C LEU A 522 9.95 16.19 -0.40
N PRO A 523 9.83 15.15 -1.23
CA PRO A 523 10.85 14.83 -2.24
C PRO A 523 11.17 15.99 -3.19
N GLY A 524 10.21 16.87 -3.48
CA GLY A 524 10.41 18.05 -4.34
C GLY A 524 11.12 19.23 -3.67
N ALA A 525 11.31 19.21 -2.34
CA ALA A 525 11.95 20.31 -1.62
C ALA A 525 13.49 20.31 -1.76
N ASP A 526 14.09 19.19 -2.17
CA ASP A 526 15.55 19.09 -2.34
C ASP A 526 16.04 19.86 -3.58
N THR A 527 15.19 20.00 -4.58
CA THR A 527 15.49 20.71 -5.83
C THR A 527 14.85 22.09 -5.91
N SER A 528 14.07 22.48 -4.90
CA SER A 528 13.52 23.82 -4.79
C SER A 528 14.59 24.84 -4.38
N PRO A 529 14.41 26.13 -4.72
CA PRO A 529 15.30 27.20 -4.25
C PRO A 529 15.53 27.17 -2.73
N ALA A 530 16.75 27.50 -2.31
CA ALA A 530 17.17 27.39 -0.91
C ALA A 530 16.58 28.49 0.00
N ASP A 531 16.17 29.61 -0.60
CA ASP A 531 15.56 30.77 0.04
C ASP A 531 14.07 30.61 0.30
N TRP A 532 13.43 29.56 -0.24
CA TRP A 532 12.05 29.25 0.07
C TRP A 532 11.88 28.88 1.54
N PRO A 533 10.80 29.34 2.21
CA PRO A 533 10.57 29.04 3.62
C PRO A 533 10.38 27.52 3.81
N ARG A 534 10.97 26.96 4.89
CA ARG A 534 10.95 25.52 5.17
C ARG A 534 10.41 25.19 6.56
N VAL A 535 9.76 24.04 6.68
CA VAL A 535 9.35 23.41 7.95
C VAL A 535 9.89 21.98 7.99
N ALA A 536 9.97 21.38 9.18
CA ALA A 536 10.52 20.01 9.30
C ALA A 536 9.60 18.96 8.63
N THR A 537 8.29 19.04 8.90
CA THR A 537 7.25 18.16 8.37
C THR A 537 5.90 18.90 8.46
N TYR A 538 4.86 18.44 7.75
CA TYR A 538 3.49 18.93 7.98
C TYR A 538 2.74 18.18 9.09
N GLY A 539 3.36 17.15 9.67
CA GLY A 539 2.78 16.33 10.72
C GLY A 539 1.80 15.27 10.19
N ASP A 540 1.33 14.41 11.09
CA ASP A 540 0.47 13.28 10.73
C ASP A 540 -0.94 13.74 10.32
N TYR A 541 -1.51 13.07 9.31
CA TYR A 541 -2.88 13.27 8.88
C TYR A 541 -3.77 12.16 9.46
N SER A 542 -4.78 12.54 10.23
CA SER A 542 -5.84 11.63 10.65
C SER A 542 -7.19 12.31 10.51
N LEU A 543 -8.08 11.68 9.76
CA LEU A 543 -9.51 11.96 9.78
C LEU A 543 -10.20 10.87 10.60
N GLU A 544 -11.20 11.23 11.42
CA GLU A 544 -11.98 10.25 12.18
C GLU A 544 -12.70 9.26 11.24
N ALA A 545 -12.89 7.99 11.67
CA ALA A 545 -13.41 6.90 10.84
C ALA A 545 -14.94 6.97 10.57
N VAL A 546 -15.39 6.44 9.42
CA VAL A 546 -16.81 6.51 8.96
C VAL A 546 -17.53 5.21 9.24
N THR A 547 -18.85 5.26 9.32
CA THR A 547 -19.69 4.07 9.17
C THR A 547 -19.89 3.69 7.69
N LEU A 548 -20.18 2.40 7.44
CA LEU A 548 -20.34 1.81 6.11
C LEU A 548 -21.54 2.38 5.33
N GLU A 549 -22.58 2.81 6.05
CA GLU A 549 -23.81 3.40 5.51
C GLU A 549 -23.54 4.76 4.84
N GLU A 550 -22.45 5.44 5.20
CA GLU A 550 -22.04 6.72 4.61
C GLU A 550 -21.19 6.56 3.32
N LEU A 551 -20.77 5.33 2.96
CA LEU A 551 -19.90 5.05 1.80
C LEU A 551 -20.66 4.72 0.50
N ASP A 552 -21.94 4.34 0.58
CA ASP A 552 -22.76 3.99 -0.60
C ASP A 552 -22.85 5.11 -1.65
N PRO A 553 -23.01 6.41 -1.29
CA PRO A 553 -22.99 7.50 -2.27
C PRO A 553 -21.66 7.65 -3.03
N ALA A 554 -20.53 7.33 -2.39
CA ALA A 554 -19.20 7.41 -3.02
C ALA A 554 -18.99 6.33 -4.08
N LEU A 555 -19.50 5.12 -3.80
CA LEU A 555 -19.46 3.97 -4.71
C LEU A 555 -20.25 4.26 -5.99
N GLU A 556 -21.46 4.79 -5.83
CA GLU A 556 -22.28 5.19 -6.97
C GLU A 556 -21.59 6.29 -7.79
N ASN A 557 -20.90 7.22 -7.13
CA ASN A 557 -20.14 8.25 -7.81
C ASN A 557 -18.92 7.74 -8.58
N LEU A 558 -18.07 6.89 -7.98
CA LEU A 558 -16.92 6.36 -8.73
C LEU A 558 -17.36 5.49 -9.92
N ARG A 559 -18.50 4.79 -9.82
CA ARG A 559 -19.16 4.16 -10.98
C ARG A 559 -19.65 5.19 -11.98
N SER A 560 -20.31 6.25 -11.51
CA SER A 560 -20.77 7.36 -12.36
C SER A 560 -19.64 8.12 -13.02
N LEU A 561 -18.43 8.09 -12.43
CA LEU A 561 -17.20 8.70 -12.94
C LEU A 561 -16.36 7.71 -13.78
N GLY A 562 -16.90 6.53 -14.07
CA GLY A 562 -16.26 5.50 -14.91
C GLY A 562 -14.95 4.94 -14.37
N TYR A 563 -14.67 5.18 -13.08
CA TYR A 563 -13.51 4.68 -12.36
C TYR A 563 -13.71 3.25 -11.86
N LEU A 564 -14.97 2.85 -11.63
CA LEU A 564 -15.37 1.49 -11.28
C LEU A 564 -16.32 0.96 -12.35
N GLN A 565 -16.10 -0.28 -12.81
CA GLN A 565 -16.99 -0.99 -13.73
C GLN A 565 -18.05 -1.81 -12.98
#